data_AF-A0A949H9T8-F1
#
_entry.id   AF-A0A949H9T8-F1
#
_cell.length_a   1.000
_cell.length_b   1.000
_cell.length_c   1.000
_cell.angle_alpha   90.00
_cell.angle_beta   90.00
_cell.angle_gamma   90.00
#
_symmetry.space_group_name_H-M   'P 1'
#
loop_
_entity.id
_entity.type
_entity.pdbx_description
1 polymer ?
#
loop_
_entity_poly.entity_id
_entity_poly.type
_entity_poly.pdbx_seq_one_letter_code
_entity_poly.pdbx_strand_id
1 'polypeptide(L)' 'MSEAARVSITPEPTVEEAAAIAAAIEITRPQVVLADHRPTTPRWRFSGRWWSTPLPQRRPRP' A
#
# COMPACT_ATOMS: atom_id res chain seq x y z
N MET A 1 -0.68 16.35 20.75
CA MET A 1 0.48 15.45 20.96
C MET A 1 -0.09 14.15 21.51
N SER A 2 -0.24 13.12 20.67
CA SER A 2 -0.88 11.87 21.09
C SER A 2 0.00 11.15 22.12
N GLU A 3 -0.62 10.77 23.24
CA GLU A 3 -0.01 9.94 24.26
C GLU A 3 0.30 8.56 23.66
N ALA A 4 1.58 8.18 23.65
CA ALA A 4 1.98 6.85 23.22
C ALA A 4 1.47 5.83 24.25
N ALA A 5 0.62 4.90 23.81
CA ALA A 5 0.18 3.80 24.65
C ALA A 5 1.40 3.04 25.19
N ARG A 6 1.56 3.00 26.52
CA ARG A 6 2.60 2.17 27.16
C ARG A 6 2.19 0.70 27.06
N VAL A 7 2.99 -0.08 26.34
CA VAL A 7 2.85 -1.54 26.28
C VAL A 7 3.62 -2.15 27.44
N SER A 8 2.96 -2.95 28.28
CA SER A 8 3.60 -3.81 29.28
C SER A 8 3.41 -5.28 28.88
N ILE A 9 4.49 -6.05 28.87
CA ILE A 9 4.49 -7.48 28.55
C ILE A 9 4.77 -8.25 29.85
N THR A 10 3.96 -9.27 30.15
CA THR A 10 4.13 -10.11 31.33
C THR A 10 3.87 -11.57 30.97
N PRO A 11 4.77 -12.52 31.33
CA PRO A 11 6.03 -12.31 32.05
C PRO A 11 7.06 -11.49 31.26
N GLU A 12 8.07 -10.97 31.96
CA GLU A 12 9.18 -10.27 31.31
C GLU A 12 9.95 -11.27 30.44
N PRO A 13 10.10 -11.00 29.13
CA PRO A 13 10.78 -11.93 28.24
C PRO A 13 12.26 -12.02 28.60
N THR A 14 12.83 -13.20 28.38
CA THR A 14 14.28 -13.37 28.38
C THR A 14 14.93 -12.54 27.26
N VAL A 15 16.24 -12.34 27.34
CA VAL A 15 17.00 -11.62 26.30
C VAL A 15 16.86 -12.28 24.93
N GLU A 16 16.84 -13.61 24.89
CA GLU A 16 16.69 -14.38 23.66
C GLU A 16 15.28 -14.19 23.05
N GLU A 17 14.23 -14.27 23.87
CA GLU A 17 12.86 -14.03 23.42
C GLU A 17 12.65 -12.58 22.95
N ALA A 18 13.20 -11.60 23.68
CA ALA A 18 13.15 -10.20 23.28
C ALA A 18 13.85 -9.97 21.93
N ALA A 19 15.01 -10.61 21.72
CA ALA A 19 15.73 -10.56 20.45
C ALA A 19 14.93 -11.21 19.31
N ALA A 20 14.33 -12.37 19.55
CA ALA A 20 13.50 -13.06 18.57
C ALA A 20 12.27 -12.23 18.15
N ILE A 21 11.59 -11.60 19.13
CA ILE A 21 10.44 -10.72 18.87
C ILE A 21 10.88 -9.49 18.05
N ALA A 22 11.97 -8.84 18.43
CA ALA A 22 12.49 -7.69 17.72
C ALA A 22 12.86 -8.03 16.27
N ALA A 23 13.51 -9.18 16.06
CA ALA A 23 13.84 -9.67 14.72
C ALA A 23 12.59 -9.97 13.89
N ALA A 24 11.58 -10.60 14.47
CA ALA A 24 10.32 -10.90 13.77
C ALA A 24 9.60 -9.62 13.32
N ILE A 25 9.53 -8.61 14.20
CA ILE A 25 8.97 -7.29 13.85
C ILE A 25 9.74 -6.67 12.68
N GLU A 26 11.07 -6.68 12.76
CA GLU A 26 11.93 -6.10 11.73
C GLU A 26 11.78 -6.80 10.37
N ILE A 27 11.67 -8.13 10.35
CA ILE A 27 11.52 -8.91 9.12
C ILE A 27 10.12 -8.77 8.51
N THR A 28 9.09 -8.65 9.35
CA THR A 28 7.69 -8.61 8.89
C THR A 28 7.18 -7.20 8.59
N ARG A 29 7.92 -6.15 8.98
CA ARG A 29 7.47 -4.79 8.75
C ARG A 29 7.39 -4.47 7.25
N PRO A 30 6.31 -3.81 6.79
CA PRO A 30 6.22 -3.35 5.42
C PRO A 30 7.38 -2.42 5.08
N GLN A 31 8.14 -2.76 4.04
CA GLN A 31 9.15 -1.85 3.50
C GLN A 31 8.44 -0.86 2.56
N VAL A 32 8.45 0.42 2.92
CA VAL A 32 7.96 1.47 2.03
C VAL A 32 9.03 1.69 0.96
N VAL A 33 8.87 1.00 -0.17
CA VAL A 33 9.67 1.29 -1.36
C VAL A 33 9.05 2.50 -2.03
N LEU A 34 9.81 3.60 -2.09
CA LEU A 34 9.47 4.75 -2.94
C LEU A 34 9.44 4.24 -4.39
N ALA A 35 8.24 4.14 -4.96
CA ALA A 35 8.08 3.77 -6.34
C ALA A 35 8.75 4.84 -7.21
N ASP A 36 9.67 4.40 -8.08
CA ASP A 36 10.19 5.26 -9.12
C ASP A 36 9.02 5.64 -10.03
N HIS A 37 8.68 6.93 -10.10
CA HIS A 37 7.48 7.46 -10.73
C HIS A 37 7.56 7.46 -12.26
N ARG A 38 8.36 6.55 -12.84
CA ARG A 38 8.50 6.43 -14.27
C ARG A 38 7.14 6.00 -14.83
N PRO A 39 6.53 6.79 -15.73
CA PRO A 39 5.23 6.44 -16.29
C PRO A 39 5.35 5.12 -17.05
N THR A 40 4.83 4.06 -16.44
CA THR A 40 4.73 2.75 -17.07
C THR A 40 3.48 2.76 -17.92
N THR A 41 3.62 2.61 -19.23
CA THR A 41 2.49 2.43 -20.13
C THR A 41 1.73 1.16 -19.71
N PRO A 42 0.46 1.25 -19.28
CA PRO A 42 -0.27 0.08 -18.80
C PRO A 42 -0.43 -0.91 -19.94
N ARG A 43 0.12 -2.12 -19.74
CA ARG A 43 0.15 -3.20 -20.73
C ARG A 43 -1.24 -3.80 -20.99
N TRP A 44 -2.16 -3.59 -20.06
CA TRP A 44 -3.57 -3.95 -20.20
C TRP A 44 -4.41 -2.67 -20.19
N ARG A 45 -5.15 -2.43 -21.28
CA ARG A 45 -6.14 -1.36 -21.32
C ARG A 45 -7.39 -1.89 -20.64
N PHE A 46 -7.55 -1.60 -19.35
CA PHE A 46 -8.87 -1.75 -18.71
C PHE A 46 -9.88 -1.02 -19.60
N SER A 47 -10.92 -1.73 -20.07
CA SER A 47 -12.02 -1.10 -20.77
C SER A 47 -12.70 -0.18 -19.77
N GLY A 48 -12.24 1.07 -19.69
CA GLY A 48 -12.75 2.10 -18.79
C GLY A 48 -14.17 2.55 -19.17
N ARG A 49 -15.07 1.59 -19.40
CA ARG A 49 -16.41 1.78 -19.95
C ARG A 49 -17.34 0.69 -19.41
N TRP A 50 -17.79 0.89 -18.18
CA TRP A 50 -19.21 0.65 -17.90
C TRP A 50 -19.88 1.89 -17.30
N TRP A 51 -19.13 2.80 -16.68
CA TRP A 51 -19.60 4.11 -16.20
C TRP A 51 -19.14 5.34 -17.01
N SER A 52 -18.31 5.18 -18.04
CA SER A 52 -17.88 6.34 -18.84
C SER A 52 -18.91 6.69 -19.91
N THR A 53 -19.76 7.68 -19.61
CA THR A 53 -20.74 8.26 -20.54
C THR A 53 -20.09 8.58 -21.89
N PRO A 54 -20.50 7.97 -23.01
CA PRO A 54 -19.98 8.36 -24.32
C PRO A 54 -20.49 9.77 -24.66
N LEU A 55 -19.56 10.69 -24.97
CA LEU A 55 -19.92 11.94 -25.63
C LEU A 55 -20.34 11.61 -27.07
N PRO A 56 -21.57 11.91 -27.50
CA PRO A 56 -21.97 11.71 -28.89
C PRO A 56 -21.13 12.63 -29.79
N GLN A 57 -20.22 12.04 -30.56
CA GLN A 57 -19.59 12.72 -31.68
C GLN A 57 -20.67 13.01 -32.72
N ARG A 58 -21.12 14.27 -32.78
CA ARG A 58 -21.97 14.77 -33.86
C ARG A 58 -21.21 14.58 -35.18
N ARG A 59 -21.59 13.58 -35.98
CA ARG A 59 -21.15 13.49 -37.38
C ARG A 59 -21.80 14.64 -38.16
N PRO A 60 -21.06 15.38 -39.00
CA PRO A 60 -21.69 16.29 -39.95
C PRO A 60 -22.51 15.44 -40.93
N ARG A 61 -23.79 15.77 -41.10
CA ARG A 61 -24.60 15.23 -42.20
C ARG A 61 -24.31 16.07 -43.45
N PRO A 62 -23.95 15.44 -44.57
CA PRO A 62 -24.26 15.96 -45.90
C PRO A 62 -25.77 15.98 -46.13
#